data_AF-A0A2G6HA89-F1
#
_entry.id   AF-A0A2G6HA89-F1
#
_cell.length_a   1.000
_cell.length_b   1.000
_cell.length_c   1.000
_cell.angle_alpha   90.00
_cell.angle_beta   90.00
_cell.angle_gamma   90.00
#
_symmetry.space_group_name_H-M   'P 1'
#
loop_
_entity.id
_entity.type
_entity.pdbx_description
1 polymer ?
#
loop_
_entity_poly.entity_id
_entity_poly.type
_entity_poly.pdbx_seq_one_letter_code
_entity_poly.pdbx_strand_id
1 'polypeptide(L)'
;MNALSTIEGSAFRGENYGASVPLVRSFLAVDRTVNTWGKLPRDVKDPWSGAHLIDAERYRKNMVQNFIDNVLVPPENCRWTGFKEIRYDLSPEVLEQIWDAYLREFPKSFIIFNTRCVEDVARSGWWRNWDRAEVDKLVNKLDEAFEKFQKANPTRSVVVDYDDYTADVMALKPIFDMIGEPFDEDGLKERFQARLTHGYSPSRDQALNAEPENQTPEKEEVEKEEVGKEEAAKEMSQG
;
A
#
# COMPACT_ATOMS: atom_id res chain seq x y z
N MET A 1 1.90 -3.58 10.86
CA MET A 1 0.48 -3.86 10.53
C MET A 1 -0.21 -4.62 11.66
N ASN A 2 0.34 -5.74 12.13
CA ASN A 2 -0.23 -6.50 13.27
C ASN A 2 -0.46 -5.64 14.53
N ALA A 3 0.45 -4.72 14.83
CA ALA A 3 0.27 -3.79 15.94
C ALA A 3 -0.93 -2.86 15.74
N LEU A 4 -1.07 -2.26 14.57
CA LEU A 4 -2.15 -1.29 14.31
C LEU A 4 -3.52 -1.95 14.21
N SER A 5 -3.58 -3.24 13.86
CA SER A 5 -4.84 -3.99 13.84
C SER A 5 -5.43 -4.26 15.23
N THR A 6 -4.74 -3.92 16.32
CA THR A 6 -5.34 -3.96 17.67
C THR A 6 -6.24 -2.77 17.95
N ILE A 7 -6.15 -1.70 17.16
CA ILE A 7 -6.97 -0.50 17.33
C ILE A 7 -8.42 -0.80 16.96
N GLU A 8 -9.35 -0.45 17.85
CA GLU A 8 -10.77 -0.62 17.62
C GLU A 8 -11.25 0.18 16.40
N GLY A 9 -11.99 -0.47 15.51
CA GLY A 9 -12.50 0.12 14.28
C GLY A 9 -11.42 0.35 13.21
N SER A 10 -10.28 -0.32 13.30
CA SER A 10 -9.24 -0.26 12.27
C SER A 10 -9.35 -1.34 11.20
N ALA A 11 -8.96 -0.99 9.97
CA ALA A 11 -8.88 -1.87 8.82
C ALA A 11 -7.65 -1.51 7.97
N PHE A 12 -6.52 -2.10 8.33
CA PHE A 12 -5.27 -1.97 7.57
C PHE A 12 -5.13 -3.09 6.54
N ARG A 13 -4.68 -2.74 5.34
CA ARG A 13 -4.50 -3.64 4.20
C ARG A 13 -3.04 -4.01 3.97
N GLY A 14 -2.86 -5.12 3.25
CA GLY A 14 -1.59 -5.61 2.76
C GLY A 14 -0.90 -4.66 1.77
N GLU A 15 0.15 -5.18 1.16
CA GLU A 15 0.78 -4.55 -0.01
C GLU A 15 -0.16 -4.63 -1.21
N ASN A 16 -0.12 -3.63 -2.10
CA ASN A 16 -1.00 -3.51 -3.28
C ASN A 16 -0.22 -3.40 -4.59
N TYR A 17 0.99 -3.97 -4.65
CA TYR A 17 1.94 -3.84 -5.77
C TYR A 17 2.28 -2.41 -6.21
N GLY A 18 1.90 -1.41 -5.42
CA GLY A 18 2.40 -0.06 -5.54
C GLY A 18 1.43 0.80 -6.28
N ALA A 19 0.15 0.44 -6.25
CA ALA A 19 -0.93 1.12 -6.94
C ALA A 19 -0.99 2.63 -6.60
N SER A 20 -0.53 3.03 -5.42
CA SER A 20 -0.46 4.44 -5.01
C SER A 20 0.70 5.22 -5.67
N VAL A 21 1.74 4.56 -6.18
CA VAL A 21 2.86 5.21 -6.87
C VAL A 21 2.45 5.81 -8.23
N PRO A 22 1.87 5.05 -9.18
CA PRO A 22 1.41 5.63 -10.44
C PRO A 22 0.27 6.62 -10.23
N LEU A 23 -0.56 6.42 -9.20
CA LEU A 23 -1.57 7.37 -8.74
C LEU A 23 -0.94 8.75 -8.46
N VAL A 24 0.04 8.81 -7.55
CA VAL A 24 0.74 10.05 -7.20
C VAL A 24 1.45 10.65 -8.42
N ARG A 25 2.15 9.83 -9.20
CA ARG A 25 2.84 10.30 -10.42
C ARG A 25 1.88 10.97 -11.40
N SER A 26 0.66 10.44 -11.53
CA SER A 26 -0.37 11.04 -12.38
C SER A 26 -0.74 12.45 -11.91
N PHE A 27 -0.86 12.64 -10.59
CA PHE A 27 -1.21 13.95 -10.01
C PHE A 27 -0.11 14.97 -10.26
N LEU A 28 1.14 14.58 -10.04
CA LEU A 28 2.31 15.42 -10.29
C LEU A 28 2.41 15.83 -11.77
N ALA A 29 2.06 14.93 -12.70
CA ALA A 29 2.04 15.22 -14.13
C ALA A 29 0.93 16.23 -14.50
N VAL A 30 -0.26 16.07 -13.93
CA VAL A 30 -1.38 17.00 -14.11
C VAL A 30 -1.04 18.37 -13.54
N ASP A 31 -0.49 18.43 -12.32
CA ASP A 31 -0.06 19.68 -11.69
C ASP A 31 1.01 20.39 -12.52
N ARG A 32 1.99 19.64 -13.04
CA ARG A 32 3.01 20.20 -13.94
C ARG A 32 2.37 20.82 -15.18
N THR A 33 1.41 20.14 -15.79
CA THR A 33 0.71 20.64 -16.97
C THR A 33 -0.03 21.94 -16.68
N VAL A 34 -0.84 21.98 -15.61
CA VAL A 34 -1.63 23.16 -15.24
C VAL A 34 -0.72 24.33 -14.86
N ASN A 35 0.31 24.09 -14.04
CA ASN A 35 1.22 25.14 -13.58
C ASN A 35 2.09 25.74 -14.70
N THR A 36 2.45 24.93 -15.70
CA THR A 36 3.31 25.36 -16.82
C THR A 36 2.48 25.97 -17.96
N TRP A 37 1.36 25.34 -18.32
CA TRP A 37 0.65 25.63 -19.56
C TRP A 37 -0.81 26.05 -19.38
N GLY A 38 -1.40 25.82 -18.21
CA GLY A 38 -2.83 26.02 -17.94
C GLY A 38 -3.25 27.41 -17.46
N LYS A 39 -2.33 28.36 -17.31
CA LYS A 39 -2.66 29.71 -16.79
C LYS A 39 -3.58 30.51 -17.71
N LEU A 40 -3.51 30.28 -19.02
CA LEU A 40 -4.29 31.03 -20.02
C LEU A 40 -4.75 30.08 -21.14
N PRO A 41 -5.88 30.40 -21.81
CA PRO A 41 -6.26 29.74 -23.05
C PRO A 41 -5.15 29.80 -24.10
N ARG A 42 -5.05 28.74 -24.90
CA ARG A 42 -4.07 28.57 -25.96
C ARG A 42 -4.78 28.23 -27.26
N ASP A 43 -4.16 28.59 -28.38
CA ASP A 43 -4.67 28.27 -29.72
C ASP A 43 -4.86 26.76 -29.89
N VAL A 44 -5.81 26.35 -30.74
CA VAL A 44 -6.10 24.92 -31.02
C VAL A 44 -4.89 24.17 -31.62
N LYS A 45 -3.96 24.88 -32.26
CA LYS A 45 -2.73 24.30 -32.84
C LYS A 45 -1.57 24.26 -31.84
N ASP A 46 -1.69 24.89 -30.66
CA ASP A 46 -0.67 24.79 -29.62
C ASP A 46 -0.70 23.36 -29.04
N PRO A 47 0.46 22.69 -28.85
CA PRO A 47 0.52 21.34 -28.30
C PRO A 47 -0.10 21.19 -26.90
N TRP A 48 -0.29 22.30 -26.18
CA TRP A 48 -0.91 22.37 -24.86
C TRP A 48 -2.30 23.00 -24.89
N SER A 49 -2.95 23.04 -26.05
CA SER A 49 -4.35 23.47 -26.15
C SER A 49 -5.23 22.70 -25.17
N GLY A 50 -6.14 23.41 -24.50
CA GLY A 50 -6.99 22.83 -23.46
C GLY A 50 -6.36 22.64 -22.08
N ALA A 51 -5.05 22.89 -21.89
CA ALA A 51 -4.41 22.77 -20.57
C ALA A 51 -5.06 23.64 -19.48
N HIS A 52 -5.60 24.80 -19.86
CA HIS A 52 -6.33 25.72 -18.98
C HIS A 52 -7.71 25.22 -18.54
N LEU A 53 -8.23 24.17 -19.19
CA LEU A 53 -9.51 23.54 -18.83
C LEU A 53 -9.32 22.39 -17.82
N ILE A 54 -8.08 21.99 -17.55
CA ILE A 54 -7.78 20.91 -16.63
C ILE A 54 -8.03 21.38 -15.20
N ASP A 55 -8.98 20.72 -14.53
CA ASP A 55 -9.23 20.88 -13.10
C ASP A 55 -8.37 19.88 -12.32
N ALA A 56 -7.17 20.31 -11.97
CA ALA A 56 -6.19 19.48 -11.26
C ALA A 56 -6.69 19.04 -9.87
N GLU A 57 -7.38 19.91 -9.15
CA GLU A 57 -7.90 19.60 -7.82
C GLU A 57 -8.98 18.52 -7.88
N ARG A 58 -9.96 18.68 -8.78
CA ARG A 58 -11.00 17.66 -8.99
C ARG A 58 -10.41 16.34 -9.47
N TYR A 59 -9.42 16.38 -10.35
CA TYR A 59 -8.73 15.17 -10.80
C TYR A 59 -8.10 14.41 -9.63
N ARG A 60 -7.32 15.08 -8.77
CA ARG A 60 -6.68 14.46 -7.60
C ARG A 60 -7.69 13.88 -6.63
N LYS A 61 -8.73 14.65 -6.26
CA LYS A 61 -9.78 14.19 -5.34
C LYS A 61 -10.46 12.92 -5.84
N ASN A 62 -10.84 12.88 -7.11
CA ASN A 62 -11.50 11.70 -7.69
C ASN A 62 -10.60 10.47 -7.69
N MET A 63 -9.31 10.64 -7.97
CA MET A 63 -8.37 9.55 -8.01
C MET A 63 -8.03 9.02 -6.60
N VAL A 64 -7.90 9.91 -5.61
CA VAL A 64 -7.76 9.53 -4.19
C VAL A 64 -8.99 8.76 -3.73
N GLN A 65 -10.19 9.25 -4.04
CA GLN A 65 -11.44 8.59 -3.69
C GLN A 65 -11.52 7.19 -4.33
N ASN A 66 -11.19 7.08 -5.62
CA ASN A 66 -11.15 5.80 -6.32
C ASN A 66 -10.17 4.79 -5.68
N PHE A 67 -9.01 5.27 -5.21
CA PHE A 67 -8.06 4.42 -4.50
C PHE A 67 -8.60 3.96 -3.14
N ILE A 68 -9.27 4.84 -2.39
CA ILE A 68 -9.91 4.48 -1.12
C ILE A 68 -11.00 3.42 -1.36
N ASP A 69 -11.88 3.66 -2.34
CA ASP A 69 -13.07 2.83 -2.56
C ASP A 69 -12.75 1.45 -3.14
N ASN A 70 -11.69 1.35 -3.97
CA ASN A 70 -11.42 0.14 -4.74
C ASN A 70 -10.11 -0.57 -4.36
N VAL A 71 -9.21 0.08 -3.62
CA VAL A 71 -7.94 -0.53 -3.18
C VAL A 71 -7.91 -0.70 -1.68
N LEU A 72 -8.26 0.33 -0.91
CA LEU A 72 -8.30 0.21 0.56
C LEU A 72 -9.57 -0.49 1.03
N VAL A 73 -10.69 -0.19 0.39
CA VAL A 73 -12.02 -0.77 0.63
C VAL A 73 -12.31 -0.81 2.14
N PRO A 74 -12.31 0.34 2.84
CA PRO A 74 -12.56 0.38 4.27
C PRO A 74 -13.98 -0.14 4.57
N PRO A 75 -14.18 -0.95 5.62
CA PRO A 75 -15.52 -1.35 6.04
C PRO A 75 -16.39 -0.14 6.44
N GLU A 76 -17.71 -0.34 6.50
CA GLU A 76 -18.60 0.64 7.12
C GLU A 76 -18.15 0.96 8.55
N ASN A 77 -18.23 2.25 8.93
CA ASN A 77 -17.82 2.75 10.24
C ASN A 77 -16.33 2.57 10.59
N CYS A 78 -15.47 2.30 9.60
CA CYS A 78 -14.03 2.25 9.78
C CYS A 78 -13.46 3.58 10.30
N ARG A 79 -12.78 3.55 11.45
CA ARG A 79 -12.09 4.71 12.06
C ARG A 79 -10.73 4.94 11.44
N TRP A 80 -9.97 3.86 11.27
CA TRP A 80 -8.60 3.89 10.74
C TRP A 80 -8.45 2.93 9.58
N THR A 81 -7.96 3.42 8.45
CA THR A 81 -7.53 2.56 7.35
C THR A 81 -6.16 2.95 6.87
N GLY A 82 -5.50 2.01 6.21
CA GLY A 82 -4.18 2.22 5.66
C GLY A 82 -3.70 0.97 4.95
N PHE A 83 -2.47 1.00 4.50
CA PHE A 83 -1.85 -0.11 3.79
C PHE A 83 -0.35 -0.13 4.09
N LYS A 84 0.28 -1.28 3.90
CA LYS A 84 1.74 -1.40 3.95
C LYS A 84 2.32 -1.25 2.57
N GLU A 85 3.50 -0.63 2.51
CA GLU A 85 4.24 -0.43 1.29
C GLU A 85 5.71 -0.85 1.46
N ILE A 86 6.28 -1.58 0.50
CA ILE A 86 7.70 -1.91 0.36
C ILE A 86 8.11 -1.62 -1.09
N ARG A 87 8.87 -0.54 -1.31
CA ARG A 87 9.36 -0.16 -2.65
C ARG A 87 10.86 0.09 -2.61
N TYR A 88 11.61 -0.87 -3.11
CA TYR A 88 13.07 -0.85 -3.19
C TYR A 88 13.60 -0.50 -4.59
N ASP A 89 12.70 -0.41 -5.57
CA ASP A 89 12.97 -0.10 -6.97
C ASP A 89 12.95 1.42 -7.27
N LEU A 90 12.51 2.22 -6.30
CA LEU A 90 12.43 3.68 -6.42
C LEU A 90 13.62 4.34 -5.72
N SER A 91 14.11 5.44 -6.29
CA SER A 91 15.13 6.24 -5.61
C SER A 91 14.54 6.96 -4.39
N PRO A 92 15.34 7.24 -3.35
CA PRO A 92 14.89 8.00 -2.18
C PRO A 92 14.22 9.33 -2.52
N GLU A 93 14.71 10.05 -3.54
CA GLU A 93 14.15 11.34 -3.96
C GLU A 93 12.75 11.20 -4.58
N VAL A 94 12.48 10.06 -5.24
CA VAL A 94 11.14 9.76 -5.75
C VAL A 94 10.21 9.37 -4.61
N LEU A 95 10.71 8.62 -3.64
CA LEU A 95 9.94 8.23 -2.46
C LEU A 95 9.56 9.44 -1.59
N GLU A 96 10.47 10.38 -1.36
CA GLU A 96 10.18 11.62 -0.63
C GLU A 96 9.02 12.40 -1.27
N GLN A 97 9.02 12.55 -2.61
CA GLN A 97 7.91 13.18 -3.34
C GLN A 97 6.59 12.44 -3.19
N ILE A 98 6.63 11.11 -3.09
CA ILE A 98 5.45 10.27 -2.89
C ILE A 98 4.91 10.44 -1.47
N TRP A 99 5.76 10.42 -0.46
CA TRP A 99 5.35 10.63 0.93
C TRP A 99 4.77 12.03 1.16
N ASP A 100 5.38 13.06 0.58
CA ASP A 100 4.82 14.41 0.60
C ASP A 100 3.43 14.47 -0.06
N ALA A 101 3.26 13.78 -1.18
CA ALA A 101 1.96 13.66 -1.82
C ALA A 101 0.95 12.90 -0.93
N TYR A 102 1.35 11.84 -0.22
CA TYR A 102 0.46 11.16 0.71
C TYR A 102 -0.01 12.09 1.83
N LEU A 103 0.91 12.85 2.43
CA LEU A 103 0.53 13.77 3.49
C LEU A 103 -0.40 14.88 2.99
N ARG A 104 -0.21 15.34 1.74
CA ARG A 104 -1.03 16.38 1.12
C ARG A 104 -2.41 15.90 0.70
N GLU A 105 -2.47 14.78 -0.03
CA GLU A 105 -3.72 14.29 -0.63
C GLU A 105 -4.57 13.46 0.37
N PHE A 106 -3.94 12.89 1.40
CA PHE A 106 -4.62 12.24 2.53
C PHE A 106 -4.34 13.07 3.80
N PRO A 107 -5.09 14.14 4.08
CA PRO A 107 -4.72 15.16 5.07
C PRO A 107 -4.70 14.66 6.52
N LYS A 108 -5.35 13.52 6.81
CA LYS A 108 -5.37 12.87 8.13
C LYS A 108 -4.49 11.62 8.20
N SER A 109 -3.65 11.37 7.18
CA SER A 109 -2.77 10.21 7.16
C SER A 109 -1.52 10.42 8.01
N PHE A 110 -0.96 9.30 8.44
CA PHE A 110 0.34 9.21 9.10
C PHE A 110 1.23 8.26 8.31
N ILE A 111 2.54 8.47 8.37
CA ILE A 111 3.52 7.60 7.72
C ILE A 111 4.38 6.94 8.80
N ILE A 112 4.36 5.61 8.83
CA ILE A 112 5.16 4.82 9.77
C ILE A 112 6.26 4.15 8.97
N PHE A 113 7.50 4.56 9.20
CA PHE A 113 8.67 3.92 8.63
C PHE A 113 9.11 2.80 9.56
N ASN A 114 9.37 1.63 8.98
CA ASN A 114 9.84 0.48 9.71
C ASN A 114 11.25 0.12 9.25
N THR A 115 12.24 0.34 10.11
CA THR A 115 13.64 0.01 9.87
C THR A 115 13.99 -1.36 10.43
N ARG A 116 15.14 -1.88 10.03
CA ARG A 116 15.71 -3.12 10.56
C ARG A 116 17.21 -3.14 10.27
N CYS A 117 17.98 -3.77 11.16
CA CYS A 117 19.39 -4.05 10.94
C CYS A 117 19.68 -4.59 9.53
N VAL A 118 20.57 -3.91 8.80
CA VAL A 118 20.84 -4.18 7.38
C VAL A 118 21.41 -5.58 7.17
N GLU A 119 22.21 -6.08 8.11
CA GLU A 119 22.73 -7.45 8.12
C GLU A 119 21.59 -8.48 8.14
N ASP A 120 20.52 -8.23 8.89
CA ASP A 120 19.36 -9.10 8.97
C ASP A 120 18.46 -8.96 7.74
N VAL A 121 18.29 -7.74 7.22
CA VAL A 121 17.58 -7.50 5.96
C VAL A 121 18.22 -8.33 4.84
N ALA A 122 19.53 -8.24 4.67
CA ALA A 122 20.27 -8.94 3.63
C ALA A 122 20.18 -10.47 3.70
N ARG A 123 19.84 -11.04 4.86
CA ARG A 123 19.64 -12.49 5.04
C ARG A 123 18.19 -12.93 4.90
N SER A 124 17.25 -11.99 4.82
CA SER A 124 15.82 -12.27 4.93
C SER A 124 15.11 -12.37 3.58
N GLY A 125 14.07 -13.21 3.49
CA GLY A 125 13.15 -13.26 2.35
C GLY A 125 13.85 -13.37 1.00
N TRP A 126 13.51 -12.48 0.07
CA TRP A 126 14.11 -12.40 -1.26
C TRP A 126 15.48 -11.69 -1.29
N TRP A 127 15.82 -10.91 -0.25
CA TRP A 127 17.06 -10.12 -0.17
C TRP A 127 18.32 -10.99 -0.11
N ARG A 128 18.21 -12.22 0.42
CA ARG A 128 19.31 -13.19 0.44
C ARG A 128 19.88 -13.56 -0.94
N ASN A 129 19.11 -13.30 -2.00
CA ASN A 129 19.50 -13.57 -3.38
C ASN A 129 20.03 -12.33 -4.10
N TRP A 130 20.07 -11.17 -3.43
CA TRP A 130 20.56 -9.92 -4.00
C TRP A 130 22.05 -9.74 -3.69
N ASP A 131 22.73 -8.90 -4.48
CA ASP A 131 24.10 -8.50 -4.17
C ASP A 131 24.15 -7.76 -2.83
N ARG A 132 25.01 -8.22 -1.93
CA ARG A 132 25.09 -7.71 -0.57
C ARG A 132 25.42 -6.22 -0.51
N ALA A 133 26.36 -5.77 -1.32
CA ALA A 133 26.78 -4.37 -1.30
C ALA A 133 25.67 -3.44 -1.83
N GLU A 134 24.89 -3.91 -2.81
CA GLU A 134 23.71 -3.18 -3.29
C GLU A 134 22.59 -3.13 -2.25
N VAL A 135 22.33 -4.21 -1.51
CA VAL A 135 21.37 -4.19 -0.38
C VAL A 135 21.83 -3.22 0.69
N ASP A 136 23.10 -3.29 1.11
CA ASP A 136 23.64 -2.42 2.15
C ASP A 136 23.49 -0.94 1.76
N LYS A 137 23.87 -0.60 0.52
CA LYS A 137 23.77 0.76 0.00
C LYS A 137 22.32 1.25 -0.07
N LEU A 138 21.39 0.38 -0.48
CA LEU A 138 19.99 0.74 -0.62
C LEU A 138 19.34 0.98 0.76
N VAL A 139 19.51 0.05 1.70
CA VAL A 139 18.91 0.14 3.03
C VAL A 139 19.41 1.39 3.76
N ASN A 140 20.73 1.62 3.79
CA ASN A 140 21.29 2.81 4.45
C ASN A 140 20.73 4.12 3.86
N LYS A 141 20.57 4.20 2.53
CA LYS A 141 19.97 5.37 1.88
C LYS A 141 18.49 5.56 2.23
N LEU A 142 17.74 4.46 2.37
CA LEU A 142 16.33 4.53 2.78
C LEU A 142 16.21 4.96 4.23
N ASP A 143 17.05 4.45 5.13
CA ASP A 143 17.08 4.84 6.54
C ASP A 143 17.38 6.34 6.69
N GLU A 144 18.40 6.84 5.97
CA GLU A 144 18.69 8.28 5.92
C GLU A 144 17.50 9.11 5.43
N ALA A 145 16.80 8.64 4.40
CA ALA A 145 15.61 9.32 3.86
C ALA A 145 14.42 9.29 4.84
N PHE A 146 14.21 8.18 5.53
CA PHE A 146 13.16 8.05 6.55
C PHE A 146 13.42 9.01 7.71
N GLU A 147 14.64 9.06 8.23
CA GLU A 147 15.01 9.98 9.29
C GLU A 147 14.84 11.44 8.87
N LYS A 148 15.31 11.79 7.67
CA LYS A 148 15.20 13.14 7.13
C LYS A 148 13.72 13.53 6.97
N PHE A 149 12.90 12.65 6.42
CA PHE A 149 11.47 12.89 6.26
C PHE A 149 10.75 13.02 7.60
N GLN A 150 11.10 12.17 8.58
CA GLN A 150 10.54 12.22 9.92
C GLN A 150 10.86 13.54 10.63
N LYS A 151 12.11 14.00 10.54
CA LYS A 151 12.54 15.30 11.10
C LYS A 151 11.76 16.47 10.48
N ALA A 152 11.42 16.38 9.20
CA ALA A 152 10.60 17.40 8.52
C ALA A 152 9.10 17.31 8.87
N ASN A 153 8.60 16.13 9.25
CA ASN A 153 7.18 15.86 9.50
C ASN A 153 6.93 15.15 10.86
N PRO A 154 7.40 15.69 11.99
CA PRO A 154 7.48 14.94 13.26
C PRO A 154 6.12 14.62 13.89
N THR A 155 5.05 15.32 13.49
CA THR A 155 3.68 15.09 13.99
C THR A 155 2.86 14.14 13.12
N ARG A 156 3.38 13.79 11.94
CA ARG A 156 2.68 12.95 10.95
C ARG A 156 3.51 11.78 10.46
N SER A 157 4.71 11.60 11.00
CA SER A 157 5.55 10.47 10.69
C SER A 157 6.42 10.05 11.87
N VAL A 158 6.74 8.76 11.88
CA VAL A 158 7.51 8.11 12.93
C VAL A 158 8.38 7.01 12.32
N VAL A 159 9.58 6.85 12.84
CA VAL A 159 10.47 5.72 12.51
C VAL A 159 10.44 4.77 13.70
N VAL A 160 10.22 3.49 13.42
CA VAL A 160 10.30 2.41 14.41
C VAL A 160 11.24 1.33 13.93
N ASP A 161 12.02 0.79 14.85
CA ASP A 161 12.96 -0.29 14.55
C ASP A 161 12.37 -1.66 14.87
N TYR A 162 12.47 -2.58 13.91
CA TYR A 162 11.97 -3.94 14.04
C TYR A 162 12.59 -4.69 15.23
N ASP A 163 13.89 -4.56 15.43
CA ASP A 163 14.61 -5.30 16.46
C ASP A 163 14.21 -4.75 17.85
N ASP A 164 13.98 -3.44 17.97
CA ASP A 164 13.49 -2.81 19.19
C ASP A 164 12.10 -3.30 19.58
N TYR A 165 11.10 -3.23 18.67
CA TYR A 165 9.73 -3.60 19.06
C TYR A 165 9.47 -5.10 19.14
N THR A 166 10.34 -5.93 18.54
CA THR A 166 10.26 -7.38 18.73
C THR A 166 10.88 -7.80 20.06
N ALA A 167 11.84 -7.05 20.58
CA ALA A 167 12.38 -7.23 21.93
C ALA A 167 11.43 -6.68 23.01
N ASP A 168 10.88 -5.48 22.79
CA ASP A 168 9.96 -4.80 23.70
C ASP A 168 8.90 -4.01 22.93
N VAL A 169 7.64 -4.45 23.01
CA VAL A 169 6.50 -3.80 22.32
C VAL A 169 6.33 -2.32 22.69
N MET A 170 6.89 -1.87 23.82
CA MET A 170 6.90 -0.45 24.22
C MET A 170 7.55 0.46 23.19
N ALA A 171 8.45 -0.06 22.34
CA ALA A 171 9.03 0.70 21.24
C ALA A 171 7.98 1.14 20.18
N LEU A 172 6.78 0.55 20.18
CA LEU A 172 5.67 0.98 19.32
C LEU A 172 4.82 2.10 19.90
N LYS A 173 4.98 2.42 21.20
CA LYS A 173 4.20 3.47 21.88
C LYS A 173 4.20 4.82 21.15
N PRO A 174 5.32 5.30 20.56
CA PRO A 174 5.33 6.54 19.79
C PRO A 174 4.32 6.58 18.64
N ILE A 175 4.01 5.43 18.03
CA ILE A 175 2.99 5.36 16.97
C ILE A 175 1.61 5.67 17.56
N PHE A 176 1.24 5.02 18.66
CA PHE A 176 -0.05 5.17 19.33
C PHE A 176 -0.24 6.59 19.87
N ASP A 177 0.80 7.15 20.49
CA ASP A 177 0.81 8.55 20.94
C ASP A 177 0.60 9.53 19.78
N MET A 178 1.26 9.29 18.63
CA MET A 178 1.14 10.14 17.44
C MET A 178 -0.28 10.14 16.85
N ILE A 179 -0.93 8.97 16.79
CA ILE A 179 -2.29 8.84 16.24
C ILE A 179 -3.39 9.11 17.27
N GLY A 180 -3.03 9.25 18.55
CA GLY A 180 -3.97 9.51 19.65
C GLY A 180 -4.80 8.30 20.07
N GLU A 181 -4.27 7.08 19.91
CA GLU A 181 -4.94 5.84 20.31
C GLU A 181 -4.35 5.29 21.61
N PRO A 182 -5.12 4.56 22.43
CA PRO A 182 -4.60 3.88 23.62
C PRO A 182 -3.54 2.85 23.27
N PHE A 183 -2.49 2.75 24.10
CA PHE A 183 -1.47 1.72 23.98
C PHE A 183 -1.82 0.53 24.90
N ASP A 184 -2.25 -0.59 24.30
CA ASP A 184 -2.54 -1.85 24.99
C ASP A 184 -1.32 -2.78 24.89
N GLU A 185 -0.45 -2.71 25.90
CA GLU A 185 0.79 -3.49 25.95
C GLU A 185 0.53 -5.00 25.95
N ASP A 186 -0.47 -5.46 26.72
CA ASP A 186 -0.77 -6.87 26.89
C ASP A 186 -1.38 -7.45 25.60
N GLY A 187 -2.33 -6.74 24.99
CA GLY A 187 -2.91 -7.13 23.71
C GLY A 187 -1.90 -7.16 22.57
N LEU A 188 -0.91 -6.25 22.57
CA LEU A 188 0.21 -6.31 21.62
C LEU A 188 1.09 -7.54 21.88
N LYS A 189 1.51 -7.80 23.12
CA LYS A 189 2.34 -8.99 23.44
C LYS A 189 1.66 -10.28 23.00
N GLU A 190 0.37 -10.44 23.26
CA GLU A 190 -0.41 -11.60 22.82
C GLU A 190 -0.39 -11.73 21.29
N ARG A 191 -0.62 -10.63 20.57
CA ARG A 191 -0.61 -10.62 19.09
C ARG A 191 0.74 -10.96 18.49
N PHE A 192 1.84 -10.50 19.08
CA PHE A 192 3.18 -10.81 18.58
C PHE A 192 3.62 -12.25 18.90
N GLN A 193 3.05 -12.90 19.93
CA GLN A 193 3.28 -14.32 20.23
C GLN A 193 2.57 -15.27 19.24
N ALA A 194 1.47 -14.84 18.63
CA ALA A 194 0.79 -15.58 17.57
C ALA A 194 1.67 -15.64 16.30
N ARG A 195 2.50 -16.70 16.19
CA ARG A 195 3.35 -16.93 15.00
C ARG A 195 2.51 -16.95 13.72
N LEU A 196 2.84 -16.08 12.78
CA LEU A 196 2.36 -16.20 11.40
C LEU A 196 3.02 -17.43 10.76
N THR A 197 2.20 -18.39 10.33
CA THR A 197 2.64 -19.64 9.68
C THR A 197 3.00 -19.47 8.20
N HIS A 198 2.88 -18.26 7.65
CA HIS A 198 2.98 -18.00 6.21
C HIS A 198 3.94 -16.84 5.95
N GLY A 199 5.18 -17.17 5.60
CA GLY A 199 6.18 -16.26 5.05
C GLY A 199 6.49 -16.61 3.59
N TYR A 200 5.46 -16.92 2.80
CA TYR A 200 5.66 -17.19 1.38
C TYR A 200 6.02 -15.87 0.67
N SER A 201 7.25 -15.79 0.17
CA SER A 201 7.66 -14.77 -0.78
C SER A 201 8.05 -15.48 -2.08
N PRO A 202 7.30 -15.26 -3.17
CA PRO A 202 7.77 -15.62 -4.50
C PRO A 202 9.10 -14.90 -4.78
N SER A 203 9.94 -15.47 -5.63
CA SER A 203 11.14 -14.76 -6.10
C SER A 203 10.75 -13.47 -6.85
N ARG A 204 11.68 -12.52 -6.98
CA ARG A 204 11.48 -11.27 -7.74
C ARG A 204 10.90 -11.53 -9.14
N ASP A 205 11.38 -12.55 -9.83
CA ASP A 205 10.90 -12.92 -11.17
C ASP A 205 9.51 -13.55 -11.13
N GLN A 206 9.13 -14.24 -10.05
CA GLN A 206 7.79 -14.78 -9.88
C GLN A 206 6.78 -13.68 -9.52
N ALA A 207 7.16 -12.68 -8.73
CA ALA A 207 6.28 -11.56 -8.37
C ALA A 207 6.04 -10.60 -9.54
N LEU A 208 7.04 -10.39 -10.41
CA LEU A 208 6.92 -9.52 -11.58
C LEU A 208 6.24 -10.20 -12.78
N ASN A 209 6.29 -11.54 -12.86
CA ASN A 209 5.69 -12.33 -13.94
C ASN A 209 4.48 -13.17 -13.49
N ALA A 210 3.93 -12.90 -12.30
CA ALA A 210 2.67 -13.51 -11.88
C ALA A 210 1.56 -12.97 -12.77
N GLU A 211 1.27 -13.68 -13.87
CA GLU A 211 -0.05 -13.64 -14.50
C GLU A 211 -1.08 -13.88 -13.38
N PRO A 212 -2.19 -13.12 -13.32
CA PRO A 212 -3.22 -13.39 -12.34
C PRO A 212 -3.66 -14.84 -12.54
N GLU A 213 -3.36 -15.70 -11.57
CA GLU A 213 -3.94 -17.04 -11.53
C GLU A 213 -5.45 -16.81 -11.58
N ASN A 214 -6.02 -17.22 -12.71
CA ASN A 214 -7.45 -17.18 -12.94
C ASN A 214 -8.05 -18.16 -11.93
N GLN A 215 -8.36 -17.68 -10.72
CA GLN A 215 -9.25 -18.34 -9.78
C GLN A 215 -10.65 -18.29 -10.39
N THR A 216 -10.79 -19.04 -11.47
CA THR A 216 -12.08 -19.50 -11.96
C THR A 216 -12.62 -20.37 -10.84
N PRO A 217 -13.82 -20.08 -10.29
CA PRO A 217 -14.48 -21.04 -9.41
C PRO A 217 -14.56 -22.37 -10.15
N GLU A 218 -14.28 -23.44 -9.42
CA GLU A 218 -14.34 -24.82 -9.87
C GLU A 218 -15.55 -25.03 -10.80
N LYS A 219 -15.28 -25.36 -12.07
CA LYS A 219 -16.30 -25.77 -13.05
C LYS A 219 -16.90 -27.15 -12.75
N GLU A 220 -16.75 -27.69 -11.54
CA GLU A 220 -17.27 -29.02 -11.19
C GLU A 220 -18.69 -29.03 -10.62
N GLU A 221 -19.32 -27.88 -10.38
CA GLU A 221 -20.73 -27.83 -9.90
C GLU A 221 -21.76 -27.41 -10.96
N VAL A 222 -21.35 -26.90 -12.13
CA VAL A 222 -22.31 -26.50 -13.19
C VAL A 222 -22.68 -27.67 -14.13
N GLU A 223 -21.79 -28.64 -14.35
CA GLU A 223 -22.11 -29.83 -15.15
C GLU A 223 -23.08 -30.81 -14.45
N LYS A 224 -23.20 -30.74 -13.11
CA LYS A 224 -24.16 -31.59 -12.39
C LYS A 224 -25.58 -31.04 -12.37
N GLU A 225 -25.78 -29.73 -12.57
CA GLU A 225 -27.12 -29.13 -12.68
C GLU A 225 -27.70 -29.21 -14.10
N GLU A 226 -26.87 -29.19 -15.16
CA GLU A 226 -27.37 -29.32 -16.54
C GLU A 226 -27.73 -30.76 -16.91
N VAL A 227 -26.97 -31.76 -16.44
CA VAL A 227 -27.29 -33.18 -16.68
C VAL A 227 -28.57 -33.60 -15.94
N GLY A 228 -28.81 -33.09 -14.73
CA GLY A 228 -30.02 -33.39 -13.96
C GLY A 228 -31.31 -32.77 -14.54
N LYS A 229 -31.21 -31.65 -15.28
CA LYS A 229 -32.36 -31.03 -15.94
C LYS A 229 -32.73 -31.71 -17.26
N GLU A 230 -31.77 -32.34 -17.94
CA GLU A 230 -32.00 -33.04 -19.20
C GLU A 230 -32.64 -34.44 -19.01
N GLU A 231 -32.35 -35.11 -17.88
CA GLU A 231 -33.01 -36.38 -17.53
C GLU A 231 -34.46 -36.18 -17.04
N ALA A 232 -34.74 -35.13 -16.25
CA ALA A 232 -36.10 -34.82 -15.79
C ALA A 232 -37.06 -34.40 -16.94
N ALA A 233 -36.53 -33.81 -18.02
CA ALA A 233 -37.32 -33.46 -19.21
C ALA A 233 -37.67 -34.67 -20.10
N LYS A 234 -36.88 -35.75 -20.04
CA LYS A 234 -37.17 -36.99 -20.78
C LYS A 234 -38.24 -37.86 -20.11
N GLU A 235 -38.31 -37.87 -18.78
CA GLU A 235 -39.33 -38.64 -18.05
C GLU A 235 -40.74 -38.00 -18.13
N MET A 236 -40.84 -36.68 -18.27
CA MET A 236 -42.14 -36.00 -18.44
C MET A 236 -42.73 -36.07 -19.86
N SER A 237 -42.01 -36.66 -20.83
CA SER A 237 -42.49 -36.84 -22.21
C SER A 237 -43.00 -38.26 -22.51
N GLN A 238 -43.03 -39.17 -21.52
CA GLN A 238 -43.52 -40.55 -21.67
C GLN A 238 -44.63 -40.94 -20.69
N GLY A 239 -45.31 -39.95 -20.08
CA GLY A 239 -46.50 -40.14 -19.24
C GLY A 239 -47.76 -39.57 -19.86
#